data_AF-A0A9Q0XUG2-F1
#
_entry.id   AF-A0A9Q0XUG2-F1
#
_cell.length_a   1.000
_cell.length_b   1.000
_cell.length_c   1.000
_cell.angle_alpha   90.00
_cell.angle_beta   90.00
_cell.angle_gamma   90.00
#
_symmetry.space_group_name_H-M   'P 1'
#
loop_
_entity.id
_entity.type
_entity.pdbx_description
1 polymer ?
#
loop_
_entity_poly.entity_id
_entity_poly.type
_entity_poly.pdbx_seq_one_letter_code
_entity_poly.pdbx_strand_id
1 'polypeptide(L)'
;MAFLCLQVLIGLFICSWSVKGSSQPQARVFLTFNELQETKTSQFYALSHHPLDYRILVMDEDQDRIYVGGKDHILSLNINNISQDPLSIFWPASTAKVDECKMAGKDPTHGCGNFVRVIQTFNRTHLYVCGSGAFSPVCAYLNRGRRSEDQIFKIDSKCESGKGRCSFNPTVNTVSVMINEELFSGMYIDFMGTDAAIFRSLTRRNAVRTDQHNSKWLSEPIFVDAHLIPDGTDPNDAKVYFFFKEKLTDNSGSTKQIHSMIARICP
;
A
#
# COMPACT_ATOMS: atom_id res chain seq x y z
N MET A 1 -42.53 6.27 -54.68
CA MET A 1 -41.13 5.81 -54.47
C MET A 1 -40.16 6.93 -54.08
N ALA A 2 -40.33 8.18 -54.54
CA ALA A 2 -39.40 9.28 -54.20
C ALA A 2 -39.44 9.73 -52.72
N PHE A 3 -40.61 9.69 -52.06
CA PHE A 3 -40.75 10.13 -50.66
C PHE A 3 -40.08 9.21 -49.63
N LEU A 4 -39.99 7.90 -49.91
CA LEU A 4 -39.30 6.96 -49.01
C LEU A 4 -37.78 7.14 -49.04
N CYS A 5 -37.19 7.44 -50.21
CA CYS A 5 -35.75 7.70 -50.31
C CYS A 5 -35.31 8.94 -49.52
N LEU A 6 -36.14 9.99 -49.48
CA LEU A 6 -35.79 11.23 -48.80
C LEU A 6 -35.80 11.07 -47.26
N GLN A 7 -36.71 10.26 -46.72
CA GLN A 7 -36.74 9.95 -45.28
C GLN A 7 -35.56 9.07 -44.84
N VAL A 8 -35.12 8.13 -45.69
CA VAL A 8 -33.95 7.29 -45.42
C VAL A 8 -32.65 8.11 -45.44
N LEU A 9 -32.54 9.08 -46.36
CA LEU A 9 -31.38 9.99 -46.44
C LEU A 9 -31.30 10.95 -45.23
N ILE A 10 -32.43 11.46 -44.74
CA ILE A 10 -32.46 12.32 -43.54
C ILE A 10 -32.16 11.50 -42.27
N GLY A 11 -32.66 10.26 -42.17
CA GLY A 11 -32.34 9.37 -41.06
C GLY A 11 -30.86 8.97 -40.97
N LEU A 12 -30.20 8.78 -42.12
CA LEU A 12 -28.75 8.53 -42.19
C LEU A 12 -27.90 9.76 -41.82
N PHE A 13 -28.36 10.97 -42.14
CA PHE A 13 -27.67 12.21 -41.78
C PHE A 13 -27.72 12.50 -40.26
N ILE A 14 -28.81 12.13 -39.59
CA ILE A 14 -28.97 12.34 -38.14
C ILE A 14 -28.16 11.30 -37.34
N CYS A 15 -28.00 10.07 -37.83
CA CYS A 15 -27.16 9.04 -37.19
C CYS A 15 -25.64 9.27 -37.33
N SER A 16 -25.21 10.25 -38.14
CA SER A 16 -23.78 10.55 -38.34
C SER A 16 -23.23 11.58 -37.34
N TRP A 17 -24.08 12.10 -36.45
CA TRP A 17 -23.63 12.89 -35.31
C TRP A 17 -23.21 11.92 -34.21
N SER A 18 -22.13 11.18 -34.47
CA SER A 18 -21.30 10.68 -33.39
C SER A 18 -20.98 11.88 -32.52
N VAL A 19 -21.56 11.89 -31.32
CA VAL A 19 -21.06 12.72 -30.22
C VAL A 19 -19.61 12.28 -30.05
N LYS A 20 -18.69 12.98 -30.72
CA LYS A 20 -17.27 12.86 -30.45
C LYS A 20 -17.15 13.22 -28.97
N GLY A 21 -16.98 12.19 -28.13
CA GLY A 21 -16.63 12.37 -26.74
C GLY A 21 -15.51 13.40 -26.69
N SER A 22 -15.68 14.40 -25.83
CA SER A 22 -14.74 15.51 -25.67
C SER A 22 -13.30 15.00 -25.76
N SER A 23 -12.49 15.60 -26.62
CA SER A 23 -11.05 15.30 -26.70
C SER A 23 -10.49 15.33 -25.28
N GLN A 24 -9.76 14.27 -24.89
CA GLN A 24 -9.15 14.22 -23.56
C GLN A 24 -8.47 15.57 -23.27
N PRO A 25 -8.76 16.21 -22.12
CA PRO A 25 -8.19 17.51 -21.82
C PRO A 25 -6.67 17.38 -21.80
N GLN A 26 -5.99 18.13 -22.67
CA GLN A 26 -4.53 18.19 -22.65
C GLN A 26 -4.07 18.95 -21.42
N ALA A 27 -2.95 18.52 -20.83
CA ALA A 27 -2.32 19.22 -19.73
C ALA A 27 -2.00 20.65 -20.17
N ARG A 28 -2.45 21.64 -19.38
CA ARG A 28 -2.22 23.05 -19.68
C ARG A 28 -0.72 23.40 -19.64
N VAL A 29 0.02 22.75 -18.75
CA VAL A 29 1.46 22.85 -18.60
C VAL A 29 2.01 21.44 -18.50
N PHE A 30 3.03 21.15 -19.30
CA PHE A 30 3.78 19.91 -19.26
C PHE A 30 5.24 20.28 -19.10
N LEU A 31 5.88 19.79 -18.03
CA LEU A 31 7.30 19.98 -17.76
C LEU A 31 7.98 18.62 -17.81
N THR A 32 9.05 18.53 -18.58
CA THR A 32 10.00 17.41 -18.51
C THR A 32 10.76 17.44 -17.18
N PHE A 33 11.42 16.33 -16.85
CA PHE A 33 12.22 16.25 -15.62
C PHE A 33 13.31 17.33 -15.55
N ASN A 34 13.99 17.61 -16.67
CA ASN A 34 15.02 18.64 -16.73
C ASN A 34 14.43 20.04 -16.50
N GLU A 35 13.30 20.36 -17.15
CA GLU A 35 12.60 21.64 -16.94
C GLU A 35 12.12 21.80 -15.49
N LEU A 36 11.61 20.72 -14.86
CA LEU A 36 11.20 20.74 -13.45
C LEU A 36 12.38 20.90 -12.48
N GLN A 37 13.57 20.43 -12.83
CA GLN A 37 14.77 20.70 -12.03
C GLN A 37 15.21 22.17 -12.17
N GLU A 38 15.10 22.74 -13.37
CA GLU A 38 15.46 24.13 -13.64
C GLU A 38 14.56 25.13 -12.90
N THR A 39 13.28 24.79 -12.65
CA THR A 39 12.39 25.64 -11.84
C THR A 39 12.84 25.78 -10.38
N LYS A 40 13.70 24.87 -9.90
CA LYS A 40 14.11 24.76 -8.48
C LYS A 40 12.93 24.59 -7.51
N THR A 41 11.77 24.13 -8.00
CA THR A 41 10.58 23.88 -7.18
C THR A 41 10.42 22.42 -6.77
N SER A 42 11.33 21.55 -7.22
CA SER A 42 11.35 20.13 -6.87
C SER A 42 12.63 19.77 -6.14
N GLN A 43 12.55 18.80 -5.25
CA GLN A 43 13.71 18.21 -4.59
C GLN A 43 13.72 16.71 -4.87
N PHE A 44 14.92 16.16 -5.02
CA PHE A 44 15.14 14.74 -5.24
C PHE A 44 16.07 14.20 -4.16
N TYR A 45 15.67 13.10 -3.54
CA TYR A 45 16.48 12.38 -2.58
C TYR A 45 16.57 10.91 -2.98
N ALA A 46 17.78 10.36 -2.97
CA ALA A 46 18.04 8.95 -3.15
C ALA A 46 19.12 8.51 -2.17
N LEU A 47 18.81 7.49 -1.37
CA LEU A 47 19.79 6.90 -0.44
C LEU A 47 20.90 6.13 -1.18
N SER A 48 20.55 5.51 -2.31
CA SER A 48 21.46 4.66 -3.09
C SER A 48 21.25 4.87 -4.59
N HIS A 49 22.28 4.55 -5.37
CA HIS A 49 22.19 4.48 -6.84
C HIS A 49 21.34 3.31 -7.33
N HIS A 50 21.10 2.31 -6.47
CA HIS A 50 20.24 1.17 -6.80
C HIS A 50 18.80 1.45 -6.38
N PRO A 51 17.80 1.03 -7.18
CA PRO A 51 16.39 1.19 -6.82
C PRO A 51 16.07 0.48 -5.50
N LEU A 52 15.59 1.26 -4.52
CA LEU A 52 15.17 0.75 -3.20
C LEU A 52 13.65 0.59 -3.09
N ASP A 53 12.88 0.75 -4.17
CA ASP A 53 11.41 0.52 -4.16
C ASP A 53 10.68 1.27 -3.02
N TYR A 54 10.84 2.60 -2.98
CA TYR A 54 10.14 3.48 -2.04
C TYR A 54 8.63 3.46 -2.33
N ARG A 55 7.87 2.68 -1.55
CA ARG A 55 6.42 2.48 -1.77
C ARG A 55 5.54 2.94 -0.62
N ILE A 56 6.06 2.88 0.61
CA ILE A 56 5.30 3.29 1.78
C ILE A 56 5.73 4.69 2.16
N LEU A 57 4.76 5.60 2.25
CA LEU A 57 4.96 6.98 2.64
C LEU A 57 3.98 7.29 3.76
N VAL A 58 4.50 7.65 4.93
CA VAL A 58 3.68 8.04 6.09
C VAL A 58 4.12 9.40 6.55
N MET A 59 3.24 10.38 6.37
CA MET A 59 3.45 11.74 6.86
C MET A 59 3.15 11.79 8.36
N ASP A 60 4.05 12.38 9.13
CA ASP A 60 3.87 12.68 10.55
C ASP A 60 4.05 14.19 10.73
N GLU A 61 2.93 14.90 10.67
CA GLU A 61 2.88 16.36 10.83
C GLU A 61 3.38 16.79 12.21
N ASP A 62 3.19 15.98 13.25
CA ASP A 62 3.67 16.29 14.59
C ASP A 62 5.21 16.27 14.70
N GLN A 63 5.89 15.62 13.77
CA GLN A 63 7.35 15.52 13.71
C GLN A 63 7.96 16.32 12.55
N ASP A 64 7.14 17.00 11.73
CA ASP A 64 7.55 17.61 10.46
C ASP A 64 8.33 16.64 9.56
N ARG A 65 7.96 15.34 9.60
CA ARG A 65 8.71 14.26 8.95
C ARG A 65 7.84 13.33 8.14
N ILE A 66 8.41 12.79 7.07
CA ILE A 66 7.84 11.72 6.27
C ILE A 66 8.69 10.47 6.41
N TYR A 67 8.04 9.38 6.81
CA TYR A 67 8.64 8.06 6.89
C TYR A 67 8.48 7.33 5.57
N VAL A 68 9.58 6.76 5.07
CA VAL A 68 9.61 6.06 3.78
C VAL A 68 10.05 4.61 3.98
N GLY A 69 9.22 3.68 3.54
CA GLY A 69 9.56 2.25 3.49
C GLY A 69 10.08 1.85 2.12
N GLY A 70 11.25 1.21 2.08
CA GLY A 70 11.85 0.63 0.88
C GLY A 70 12.43 -0.76 1.13
N LYS A 71 13.27 -1.21 0.19
CA LYS A 71 14.06 -2.44 0.25
C LYS A 71 15.21 -2.24 1.23
N ASP A 72 15.19 -3.06 2.27
CA ASP A 72 16.16 -3.15 3.35
C ASP A 72 16.35 -1.84 4.14
N HIS A 73 15.53 -0.82 3.89
CA HIS A 73 15.70 0.50 4.49
C HIS A 73 14.37 1.13 4.90
N ILE A 74 14.43 1.86 6.02
CA ILE A 74 13.40 2.79 6.46
C ILE A 74 14.06 4.16 6.55
N LEU A 75 13.42 5.18 5.96
CA LEU A 75 13.90 6.55 5.98
C LEU A 75 12.98 7.43 6.82
N SER A 76 13.54 8.49 7.36
CA SER A 76 12.84 9.60 8.00
C SER A 76 13.39 10.90 7.43
N LEU A 77 12.60 11.54 6.57
CA LEU A 77 12.98 12.73 5.82
C LEU A 77 12.19 13.94 6.33
N ASN A 78 12.78 15.13 6.30
CA ASN A 78 12.08 16.36 6.67
C ASN A 78 11.06 16.75 5.58
N ILE A 79 9.83 17.10 5.96
CA ILE A 79 8.74 17.44 5.03
C ILE A 79 9.05 18.71 4.23
N ASN A 80 9.68 19.70 4.85
CA ASN A 80 10.00 20.98 4.24
C ASN A 80 11.21 20.88 3.29
N ASN A 81 12.15 19.98 3.59
CA ASN A 81 13.31 19.72 2.75
C ASN A 81 13.78 18.27 2.92
N ILE A 82 13.47 17.40 1.97
CA ILE A 82 13.75 15.96 2.06
C ILE A 82 15.25 15.62 2.09
N SER A 83 16.11 16.56 1.68
CA SER A 83 17.56 16.41 1.71
C SER A 83 18.18 16.91 3.02
N GLN A 84 17.40 17.58 3.88
CA GLN A 84 17.86 18.09 5.17
C GLN A 84 17.77 17.01 6.25
N ASP A 85 18.91 16.76 6.91
CA ASP A 85 19.05 15.84 8.06
C ASP A 85 18.31 14.50 7.88
N PRO A 86 18.52 13.78 6.75
CA PRO A 86 17.85 12.52 6.50
C PRO A 86 18.37 11.46 7.47
N LEU A 87 17.45 10.73 8.11
CA LEU A 87 17.78 9.58 8.94
C LEU A 87 17.41 8.30 8.20
N SER A 88 18.26 7.29 8.30
CA SER A 88 18.04 6.00 7.65
C SER A 88 18.38 4.85 8.58
N ILE A 89 17.56 3.81 8.57
CA ILE A 89 17.84 2.54 9.22
C ILE A 89 18.03 1.50 8.12
N PHE A 90 19.18 0.81 8.15
CA PHE A 90 19.38 -0.40 7.37
C PHE A 90 18.79 -1.59 8.14
N TRP A 91 17.70 -2.16 7.62
CA TRP A 91 16.94 -3.25 8.22
C TRP A 91 16.72 -4.39 7.20
N PRO A 92 17.79 -5.12 6.83
CA PRO A 92 17.72 -6.21 5.86
C PRO A 92 17.12 -7.49 6.46
N ALA A 93 16.75 -8.43 5.59
CA ALA A 93 16.43 -9.80 6.00
C ALA A 93 17.70 -10.53 6.48
N SER A 94 17.55 -11.53 7.35
CA SER A 94 18.69 -12.34 7.77
C SER A 94 19.26 -13.17 6.62
N THR A 95 20.55 -13.45 6.65
CA THR A 95 21.24 -14.23 5.60
C THR A 95 20.58 -15.60 5.40
N ALA A 96 20.22 -16.28 6.49
CA ALA A 96 19.50 -17.55 6.43
C ALA A 96 18.16 -17.44 5.68
N LYS A 97 17.36 -16.38 5.92
CA LYS A 97 16.09 -16.19 5.21
C LYS A 97 16.27 -15.79 3.75
N VAL A 98 17.31 -15.00 3.45
CA VAL A 98 17.69 -14.71 2.07
C VAL A 98 18.06 -15.99 1.32
N ASP A 99 18.83 -16.89 1.94
CA ASP A 99 19.21 -18.15 1.31
C ASP A 99 18.03 -19.11 1.15
N GLU A 100 17.15 -19.21 2.15
CA GLU A 100 15.87 -19.93 2.03
C GLU A 100 15.00 -19.39 0.87
N CYS A 101 14.89 -18.07 0.74
CA CYS A 101 14.16 -17.42 -0.35
C CYS A 101 14.72 -17.77 -1.72
N LYS A 102 16.05 -17.78 -1.87
CA LYS A 102 16.74 -18.18 -3.09
C LYS A 102 16.53 -19.65 -3.42
N MET A 103 16.63 -20.52 -2.41
CA MET A 103 16.37 -21.97 -2.55
C MET A 103 14.92 -22.26 -2.94
N ALA A 104 13.98 -21.41 -2.52
CA ALA A 104 12.58 -21.47 -2.94
C ALA A 104 12.33 -20.96 -4.39
N GLY A 105 13.39 -20.61 -5.13
CA GLY A 105 13.31 -20.22 -6.55
C GLY A 105 12.82 -18.78 -6.78
N LYS A 106 12.83 -17.92 -5.77
CA LYS A 106 12.51 -16.49 -5.93
C LYS A 106 13.71 -15.75 -6.52
N ASP A 107 13.46 -14.58 -7.11
CA ASP A 107 14.50 -13.74 -7.70
C ASP A 107 15.56 -13.37 -6.64
N PRO A 108 16.82 -13.82 -6.80
CA PRO A 108 17.88 -13.61 -5.81
C PRO A 108 18.33 -12.14 -5.74
N THR A 109 18.17 -11.36 -6.81
CA THR A 109 18.69 -10.00 -6.93
C THR A 109 17.64 -8.98 -6.49
N HIS A 110 16.39 -9.17 -6.92
CA HIS A 110 15.32 -8.21 -6.71
C HIS A 110 14.16 -8.73 -5.85
N GLY A 111 14.09 -10.03 -5.53
CA GLY A 111 13.00 -10.62 -4.74
C GLY A 111 13.36 -10.92 -3.29
N CYS A 112 14.59 -11.35 -3.02
CA CYS A 112 15.02 -11.81 -1.70
C CYS A 112 15.67 -10.70 -0.85
N GLY A 113 14.83 -9.79 -0.33
CA GLY A 113 15.21 -8.76 0.63
C GLY A 113 14.06 -8.44 1.57
N ASN A 114 14.28 -7.55 2.53
CA ASN A 114 13.22 -7.07 3.41
C ASN A 114 12.56 -5.82 2.81
N PHE A 115 11.38 -5.96 2.21
CA PHE A 115 10.67 -4.81 1.67
C PHE A 115 9.69 -4.30 2.70
N VAL A 116 9.90 -3.07 3.18
CA VAL A 116 9.03 -2.45 4.18
C VAL A 116 7.70 -2.10 3.53
N ARG A 117 6.61 -2.66 4.07
CA ARG A 117 5.24 -2.52 3.54
C ARG A 117 4.24 -2.00 4.55
N VAL A 118 4.62 -1.92 5.82
CA VAL A 118 3.79 -1.34 6.89
C VAL A 118 4.65 -0.38 7.68
N ILE A 119 4.19 0.85 7.82
CA ILE A 119 4.66 1.83 8.79
C ILE A 119 3.39 2.43 9.37
N GLN A 120 3.23 2.36 10.69
CA GLN A 120 2.07 2.91 11.39
C GLN A 120 2.52 3.59 12.67
N THR A 121 1.86 4.69 13.05
CA THR A 121 2.08 5.29 14.37
C THR A 121 1.50 4.37 15.43
N PHE A 122 2.36 3.85 16.31
CA PHE A 122 1.94 2.98 17.41
C PHE A 122 1.58 3.81 18.64
N ASN A 123 2.49 4.69 19.04
CA ASN A 123 2.29 5.67 20.11
C ASN A 123 3.07 6.95 19.80
N ARG A 124 3.12 7.89 20.76
CA ARG A 124 3.78 9.20 20.60
C ARG A 124 5.28 9.12 20.28
N THR A 125 5.93 8.00 20.60
CA THR A 125 7.39 7.85 20.48
C THR A 125 7.82 6.72 19.55
N HIS A 126 6.91 5.81 19.21
CA HIS A 126 7.21 4.61 18.45
C HIS A 126 6.33 4.49 17.21
N LEU A 127 6.95 4.06 16.12
CA LEU A 127 6.29 3.50 14.95
C LEU A 127 6.26 1.98 15.09
N TYR A 128 5.23 1.37 14.52
CA TYR A 128 5.19 -0.07 14.26
C TYR A 128 5.48 -0.30 12.79
N VAL A 129 6.52 -1.09 12.49
CA VAL A 129 6.99 -1.31 11.12
C VAL A 129 7.03 -2.79 10.78
N CYS A 130 6.65 -3.14 9.56
CA CYS A 130 6.78 -4.51 9.04
C CYS A 130 7.31 -4.51 7.60
N GLY A 131 8.02 -5.59 7.27
CA GLY A 131 8.45 -5.87 5.91
C GLY A 131 8.39 -7.35 5.57
N SER A 132 8.58 -7.65 4.28
CA SER A 132 8.46 -9.00 3.72
C SER A 132 9.54 -9.98 4.19
N GLY A 133 10.65 -9.50 4.72
CA GLY A 133 11.72 -10.31 5.31
C GLY A 133 12.23 -11.45 4.43
N ALA A 134 12.40 -11.22 3.12
CA ALA A 134 12.72 -12.23 2.12
C ALA A 134 11.71 -13.41 2.10
N PHE A 135 10.43 -13.09 1.90
CA PHE A 135 9.32 -14.05 1.99
C PHE A 135 9.23 -14.74 3.37
N SER A 136 9.63 -14.03 4.42
CA SER A 136 9.42 -14.41 5.82
C SER A 136 9.14 -13.13 6.61
N PRO A 137 7.88 -12.62 6.58
CA PRO A 137 7.57 -11.31 7.09
C PRO A 137 7.98 -11.11 8.55
N VAL A 138 8.53 -9.95 8.83
CA VAL A 138 9.00 -9.54 10.17
C VAL A 138 8.50 -8.16 10.51
N CYS A 139 8.29 -7.92 11.80
CA CYS A 139 7.89 -6.62 12.33
C CYS A 139 8.75 -6.20 13.51
N ALA A 140 8.82 -4.91 13.77
CA ALA A 140 9.51 -4.36 14.93
C ALA A 140 8.90 -3.00 15.34
N TYR A 141 9.23 -2.55 16.55
CA TYR A 141 8.97 -1.20 16.99
C TYR A 141 10.19 -0.33 16.69
N LEU A 142 9.94 0.83 16.11
CA LEU A 142 10.95 1.83 15.77
C LEU A 142 10.73 3.04 16.64
N ASN A 143 11.73 3.37 17.47
CA ASN A 143 11.72 4.56 18.30
C ASN A 143 12.14 5.79 17.46
N ARG A 144 11.21 6.75 17.37
CA ARG A 144 11.35 8.00 16.62
C ARG A 144 11.59 9.24 17.50
N GLY A 145 11.80 9.04 18.80
CA GLY A 145 11.86 10.14 19.78
C GLY A 145 10.48 10.75 20.03
N ARG A 146 10.43 11.75 20.92
CA ARG A 146 9.18 12.48 21.19
C ARG A 146 9.06 13.72 20.32
N ARG A 147 10.20 14.31 19.93
CA ARG A 147 10.26 15.45 19.01
C ARG A 147 11.34 15.21 17.95
N SER A 148 11.24 15.94 16.86
CA SER A 148 12.11 15.75 15.70
C SER A 148 13.55 16.18 15.97
N GLU A 149 13.76 17.13 16.90
CA GLU A 149 15.08 17.62 17.31
C GLU A 149 15.91 16.59 18.08
N ASP A 150 15.26 15.57 18.67
CA ASP A 150 15.96 14.49 19.37
C ASP A 150 16.78 13.63 18.38
N GLN A 151 16.45 13.69 17.08
CA GLN A 151 17.07 12.90 16.01
C GLN A 151 17.16 11.38 16.30
N ILE A 152 16.26 10.87 17.13
CA ILE A 152 16.19 9.44 17.46
C ILE A 152 15.48 8.72 16.31
N PHE A 153 16.13 7.72 15.72
CA PHE A 153 15.53 6.88 14.70
C PHE A 153 16.21 5.50 14.69
N LYS A 154 15.70 4.57 15.50
CA LYS A 154 16.30 3.24 15.68
C LYS A 154 15.25 2.16 15.96
N ILE A 155 15.55 0.93 15.58
CA ILE A 155 14.75 -0.24 15.98
C ILE A 155 14.97 -0.48 17.48
N ASP A 156 13.87 -0.52 18.25
CA ASP A 156 13.88 -0.58 19.72
C ASP A 156 13.21 -1.85 20.26
N SER A 157 13.07 -2.87 19.42
CA SER A 157 12.54 -4.18 19.81
C SER A 157 13.24 -5.33 19.12
N LYS A 158 13.07 -6.54 19.66
CA LYS A 158 13.34 -7.76 18.89
C LYS A 158 12.36 -7.84 17.72
N CYS A 159 12.83 -8.39 16.61
CA CYS A 159 11.97 -8.66 15.46
C CYS A 159 10.97 -9.77 15.81
N GLU A 160 9.70 -9.51 15.52
CA GLU A 160 8.60 -10.45 15.69
C GLU A 160 8.14 -10.99 14.34
N SER A 161 7.39 -12.10 14.34
CA SER A 161 6.76 -12.59 13.11
C SER A 161 5.75 -11.57 12.58
N GLY A 162 5.88 -11.24 11.29
CA GLY A 162 4.94 -10.40 10.56
C GLY A 162 3.79 -11.17 9.90
N LYS A 163 3.66 -12.49 10.15
CA LYS A 163 2.54 -13.28 9.61
C LYS A 163 1.22 -12.71 10.15
N GLY A 164 0.26 -12.45 9.26
CA GLY A 164 -0.99 -11.77 9.62
C GLY A 164 -0.86 -10.24 9.80
N ARG A 165 0.35 -9.66 9.61
CA ARG A 165 0.61 -8.22 9.67
C ARG A 165 1.16 -7.62 8.36
N CYS A 166 1.98 -8.37 7.62
CA CYS A 166 2.59 -7.98 6.34
C CYS A 166 2.67 -9.16 5.36
N SER A 167 2.52 -8.90 4.06
CA SER A 167 2.60 -9.95 3.04
C SER A 167 4.01 -10.52 2.86
N PHE A 168 4.06 -11.80 2.48
CA PHE A 168 5.28 -12.53 2.12
C PHE A 168 5.88 -12.02 0.81
N ASN A 169 5.04 -11.85 -0.21
CA ASN A 169 5.46 -11.38 -1.50
C ASN A 169 5.56 -9.83 -1.50
N PRO A 170 6.73 -9.23 -1.79
CA PRO A 170 6.85 -7.78 -1.81
C PRO A 170 6.08 -7.11 -2.95
N THR A 171 5.68 -7.82 -4.00
CA THR A 171 4.98 -7.21 -5.14
C THR A 171 3.50 -6.96 -4.90
N VAL A 172 2.89 -7.65 -3.94
CA VAL A 172 1.48 -7.47 -3.58
C VAL A 172 1.32 -6.38 -2.52
N ASN A 173 0.19 -5.69 -2.55
CA ASN A 173 -0.10 -4.62 -1.60
C ASN A 173 -0.43 -5.21 -0.22
N THR A 174 0.11 -4.60 0.82
CA THR A 174 -0.38 -4.73 2.19
C THR A 174 -0.99 -3.40 2.57
N VAL A 175 -2.25 -3.42 2.95
CA VAL A 175 -2.95 -2.24 3.50
C VAL A 175 -3.03 -2.41 5.00
N SER A 176 -2.86 -1.33 5.75
CA SER A 176 -2.94 -1.36 7.21
C SER A 176 -3.42 -0.05 7.80
N VAL A 177 -4.02 -0.13 8.98
CA VAL A 177 -4.34 1.01 9.85
C VAL A 177 -4.16 0.59 11.31
N MET A 178 -3.58 1.48 12.12
CA MET A 178 -3.40 1.28 13.56
C MET A 178 -4.46 2.04 14.33
N ILE A 179 -5.19 1.37 15.22
CA ILE A 179 -6.24 1.95 16.04
C ILE A 179 -6.06 1.42 17.45
N ASN A 180 -5.87 2.30 18.43
CA ASN A 180 -5.70 1.93 19.84
C ASN A 180 -4.65 0.81 20.05
N GLU A 181 -3.49 0.92 19.39
CA GLU A 181 -2.40 -0.07 19.43
C GLU A 181 -2.76 -1.44 18.82
N GLU A 182 -3.92 -1.58 18.17
CA GLU A 182 -4.33 -2.76 17.41
C GLU A 182 -4.16 -2.50 15.91
N LEU A 183 -3.59 -3.49 15.20
CA LEU A 183 -3.31 -3.38 13.78
C LEU A 183 -4.37 -4.12 12.97
N PHE A 184 -5.07 -3.38 12.13
CA PHE A 184 -5.97 -3.92 11.11
C PHE A 184 -5.22 -3.95 9.78
N SER A 185 -5.11 -5.12 9.17
CA SER A 185 -4.37 -5.30 7.90
C SER A 185 -5.17 -6.08 6.88
N GLY A 186 -5.15 -5.65 5.62
CA GLY A 186 -5.72 -6.35 4.47
C GLY A 186 -4.59 -6.79 3.56
N MET A 187 -4.36 -8.10 3.43
CA MET A 187 -3.20 -8.63 2.71
C MET A 187 -3.27 -10.15 2.46
N TYR A 188 -2.30 -10.69 1.73
CA TYR A 188 -2.08 -12.15 1.62
C TYR A 188 -1.15 -12.65 2.72
N ILE A 189 -1.59 -13.65 3.47
CA ILE A 189 -0.94 -14.08 4.72
C ILE A 189 0.01 -15.27 4.54
N ASP A 190 0.06 -15.87 3.37
CA ASP A 190 0.79 -17.10 3.09
C ASP A 190 1.87 -16.89 2.01
N PHE A 191 2.80 -17.86 1.93
CA PHE A 191 3.91 -17.79 0.97
C PHE A 191 3.43 -17.93 -0.48
N MET A 192 2.36 -18.69 -0.73
CA MET A 192 1.86 -18.93 -2.09
C MET A 192 1.04 -17.75 -2.62
N GLY A 193 0.57 -16.86 -1.74
CA GLY A 193 -0.24 -15.72 -2.13
C GLY A 193 -1.65 -16.14 -2.53
N THR A 194 -2.21 -17.14 -1.86
CA THR A 194 -3.57 -17.63 -2.11
C THR A 194 -4.54 -17.32 -0.96
N ASP A 195 -4.03 -17.15 0.26
CA ASP A 195 -4.85 -16.85 1.44
C ASP A 195 -4.85 -15.34 1.70
N ALA A 196 -5.81 -14.65 1.07
CA ALA A 196 -6.11 -13.26 1.38
C ALA A 196 -7.00 -13.16 2.63
N ALA A 197 -6.70 -12.20 3.49
CA ALA A 197 -7.50 -11.93 4.67
C ALA A 197 -7.49 -10.46 5.06
N ILE A 198 -8.58 -10.03 5.68
CA ILE A 198 -8.54 -8.87 6.58
C ILE A 198 -8.34 -9.41 8.00
N PHE A 199 -7.36 -8.85 8.71
CA PHE A 199 -6.83 -9.38 9.95
C PHE A 199 -6.76 -8.28 11.01
N ARG A 200 -7.21 -8.56 12.24
CA ARG A 200 -6.97 -7.74 13.44
C ARG A 200 -5.93 -8.42 14.31
N SER A 201 -4.78 -7.77 14.48
CA SER A 201 -3.61 -8.26 15.21
C SER A 201 -3.13 -7.24 16.25
N LEU A 202 -2.06 -7.57 16.99
CA LEU A 202 -1.53 -6.79 18.14
C LEU A 202 -2.52 -6.60 19.31
N THR A 203 -3.72 -7.16 19.19
CA THR A 203 -4.75 -7.14 20.21
C THR A 203 -4.36 -7.95 21.44
N ARG A 204 -4.84 -7.51 22.61
CA ARG A 204 -4.79 -8.30 23.86
C ARG A 204 -5.78 -9.47 23.85
N ARG A 205 -6.76 -9.44 22.95
CA ARG A 205 -7.74 -10.51 22.74
C ARG A 205 -7.21 -11.52 21.72
N ASN A 206 -8.03 -12.49 21.36
CA ASN A 206 -7.71 -13.37 20.24
C ASN A 206 -7.70 -12.55 18.94
N ALA A 207 -6.69 -12.80 18.11
CA ALA A 207 -6.64 -12.26 16.76
C ALA A 207 -7.87 -12.73 15.95
N VAL A 208 -8.40 -11.83 15.12
CA VAL A 208 -9.60 -12.09 14.31
C VAL A 208 -9.23 -11.96 12.84
N ARG A 209 -9.80 -12.81 11.99
CA ARG A 209 -9.64 -12.72 10.54
C ARG A 209 -10.93 -13.06 9.80
N THR A 210 -11.01 -12.64 8.54
CA THR A 210 -12.03 -13.12 7.59
C THR A 210 -11.88 -14.62 7.35
N ASP A 211 -12.97 -15.27 6.91
CA ASP A 211 -12.98 -16.72 6.66
C ASP A 211 -11.95 -17.13 5.60
N GLN A 212 -11.33 -18.30 5.78
CA GLN A 212 -10.22 -18.75 4.94
C GLN A 212 -10.74 -19.51 3.72
N HIS A 213 -10.16 -19.26 2.54
CA HIS A 213 -10.54 -19.95 1.29
C HIS A 213 -12.04 -19.86 0.95
N ASN A 214 -12.70 -18.78 1.38
CA ASN A 214 -14.11 -18.55 1.14
C ASN A 214 -14.29 -17.34 0.22
N SER A 215 -14.54 -17.62 -1.07
CA SER A 215 -14.70 -16.59 -2.10
C SER A 215 -15.93 -15.69 -1.89
N LYS A 216 -16.86 -16.06 -1.00
CA LYS A 216 -17.97 -15.17 -0.59
C LYS A 216 -17.50 -14.02 0.30
N TRP A 217 -16.36 -14.17 0.97
CA TRP A 217 -15.75 -13.13 1.78
C TRP A 217 -14.75 -12.31 0.98
N LEU A 218 -13.78 -13.00 0.37
CA LEU A 218 -12.72 -12.39 -0.41
C LEU A 218 -12.36 -13.26 -1.62
N SER A 219 -12.39 -12.70 -2.83
CA SER A 219 -12.07 -13.40 -4.09
C SER A 219 -10.90 -12.73 -4.81
N GLU A 220 -9.69 -13.29 -4.62
CA GLU A 220 -8.43 -12.77 -5.15
C GLU A 220 -8.31 -11.23 -5.01
N PRO A 221 -8.49 -10.67 -3.80
CA PRO A 221 -8.56 -9.23 -3.64
C PRO A 221 -7.20 -8.58 -3.90
N ILE A 222 -7.25 -7.36 -4.41
CA ILE A 222 -6.13 -6.41 -4.46
C ILE A 222 -6.49 -5.26 -3.53
N PHE A 223 -5.90 -5.27 -2.34
CA PHE A 223 -6.11 -4.22 -1.35
C PHE A 223 -5.52 -2.88 -1.83
N VAL A 224 -6.29 -1.82 -1.62
CA VAL A 224 -5.96 -0.46 -2.04
C VAL A 224 -5.71 0.43 -0.83
N ASP A 225 -6.66 0.49 0.11
CA ASP A 225 -6.55 1.40 1.26
C ASP A 225 -7.46 1.00 2.43
N ALA A 226 -7.22 1.55 3.63
CA ALA A 226 -8.07 1.38 4.80
C ALA A 226 -8.13 2.63 5.68
N HIS A 227 -9.34 2.98 6.14
CA HIS A 227 -9.58 4.18 6.93
C HIS A 227 -10.55 3.93 8.08
N LEU A 228 -10.29 4.54 9.24
CA LEU A 228 -11.26 4.65 10.32
C LEU A 228 -12.18 5.84 10.03
N ILE A 229 -13.48 5.57 9.86
CA ILE A 229 -14.47 6.61 9.59
C ILE A 229 -15.52 6.57 10.70
N PRO A 230 -15.78 7.70 11.39
CA PRO A 230 -16.86 7.81 12.36
C PRO A 230 -18.22 7.48 11.73
N ASP A 231 -19.07 6.73 12.42
CA ASP A 231 -20.43 6.43 11.99
C ASP A 231 -21.42 7.06 12.98
N GLY A 232 -21.89 8.27 12.68
CA GLY A 232 -22.76 9.01 13.59
C GLY A 232 -22.00 9.90 14.57
N THR A 233 -22.56 10.10 15.77
CA THR A 233 -22.05 11.08 16.75
C THR A 233 -21.26 10.45 17.90
N ASP A 234 -21.46 9.15 18.16
CA ASP A 234 -20.68 8.43 19.17
C ASP A 234 -19.36 7.97 18.55
N PRO A 235 -18.19 8.35 19.12
CA PRO A 235 -16.90 7.84 18.67
C PRO A 235 -16.80 6.30 18.66
N ASN A 236 -17.58 5.60 19.49
CA ASN A 236 -17.58 4.14 19.56
C ASN A 236 -18.26 3.48 18.35
N ASP A 237 -19.03 4.22 17.58
CA ASP A 237 -19.70 3.72 16.38
C ASP A 237 -18.79 3.73 15.15
N ALA A 238 -17.56 4.27 15.28
CA ALA A 238 -16.60 4.33 14.19
C ALA A 238 -16.29 2.95 13.60
N LYS A 239 -16.16 2.88 12.28
CA LYS A 239 -15.91 1.65 11.53
C LYS A 239 -14.65 1.76 10.70
N VAL A 240 -13.96 0.64 10.56
CA VAL A 240 -12.81 0.52 9.67
C VAL A 240 -13.31 0.11 8.30
N TYR A 241 -13.05 0.93 7.29
CA TYR A 241 -13.41 0.68 5.91
C TYR A 241 -12.19 0.23 5.12
N PHE A 242 -12.28 -0.93 4.48
CA PHE A 242 -11.26 -1.45 3.56
C PHE A 242 -11.72 -1.28 2.11
N PHE A 243 -10.85 -0.73 1.28
CA PHE A 243 -11.06 -0.55 -0.15
C PHE A 243 -10.18 -1.53 -0.91
N PHE A 244 -10.78 -2.30 -1.80
CA PHE A 244 -10.06 -3.32 -2.57
C PHE A 244 -10.78 -3.60 -3.90
N LYS A 245 -10.08 -4.30 -4.79
CA LYS A 245 -10.66 -4.79 -6.04
C LYS A 245 -10.69 -6.30 -6.03
N GLU A 246 -11.75 -6.90 -6.54
CA GLU A 246 -11.88 -8.36 -6.65
C GLU A 246 -12.04 -8.78 -8.10
N LYS A 247 -11.48 -9.95 -8.42
CA LYS A 247 -11.67 -10.59 -9.72
C LYS A 247 -12.80 -11.61 -9.60
N LEU A 248 -13.85 -11.41 -10.39
CA LEU A 248 -14.86 -12.42 -10.63
C LEU A 248 -14.36 -13.33 -11.74
N THR A 249 -13.98 -14.55 -11.36
CA THR A 249 -13.60 -15.61 -12.27
C THR A 249 -14.85 -16.36 -12.74
N ASP A 250 -14.86 -16.78 -14.00
CA ASP A 250 -15.86 -17.71 -14.51
C ASP A 250 -15.52 -19.16 -14.12
N ASN A 251 -16.40 -20.10 -14.44
CA ASN A 251 -16.17 -21.53 -14.18
C ASN A 251 -14.96 -22.11 -14.94
N SER A 252 -14.38 -21.37 -15.89
CA SER A 252 -13.18 -21.75 -16.64
C SER A 252 -11.88 -21.16 -16.07
N GLY A 253 -11.97 -20.40 -14.97
CA GLY A 253 -10.83 -19.72 -14.34
C GLY A 253 -10.41 -18.43 -15.04
N SER A 254 -11.17 -17.96 -16.04
CA SER A 254 -10.88 -16.72 -16.75
C SER A 254 -11.49 -15.52 -16.01
N THR A 255 -10.77 -14.38 -15.98
CA THR A 255 -11.29 -13.16 -15.34
C THR A 255 -12.42 -12.60 -16.18
N LYS A 256 -13.65 -12.67 -15.66
CA LYS A 256 -14.85 -12.16 -16.32
C LYS A 256 -15.04 -10.67 -16.05
N GLN A 257 -14.84 -10.23 -14.81
CA GLN A 257 -15.04 -8.85 -14.39
C GLN A 257 -14.18 -8.47 -13.18
N ILE A 258 -13.83 -7.20 -13.05
CA ILE A 258 -13.17 -6.64 -11.85
C ILE A 258 -14.15 -5.70 -11.16
N HIS A 259 -14.42 -5.97 -9.88
CA HIS A 259 -15.31 -5.14 -9.06
C HIS A 259 -14.47 -4.29 -8.10
N SER A 260 -14.89 -3.04 -7.88
CA SER A 260 -14.32 -2.21 -6.81
C SER A 260 -15.23 -2.35 -5.59
N MET A 261 -14.64 -2.75 -4.47
CA MET A 261 -15.35 -3.17 -3.27
C MET A 261 -14.97 -2.29 -2.09
N ILE A 262 -15.91 -2.13 -1.18
CA ILE A 262 -15.72 -1.54 0.14
C ILE A 262 -16.27 -2.51 1.18
N ALA A 263 -15.46 -2.85 2.19
CA ALA A 263 -15.88 -3.62 3.35
C ALA A 263 -15.79 -2.77 4.60
N ARG A 264 -16.66 -3.02 5.59
CA ARG A 264 -16.67 -2.34 6.88
C ARG A 264 -16.51 -3.34 8.02
N ILE A 265 -15.77 -2.97 9.05
CA ILE A 265 -15.52 -3.80 10.23
C ILE A 265 -15.68 -2.92 11.48
N CYS A 266 -16.28 -3.47 12.54
CA CYS A 266 -16.30 -2.82 13.85
C CYS A 266 -14.96 -3.10 14.55
N PRO A 267 -14.21 -2.05 14.96
CA PRO A 267 -12.90 -2.22 15.59
C PRO A 267 -12.95 -2.94 16.94
#